data_AF-A0ABD5U975-F1
#
_entry.id   AF-A0ABD5U975-F1
#
_cell.length_a   1.000
_cell.length_b   1.000
_cell.length_c   1.000
_cell.angle_alpha   90.00
_cell.angle_beta   90.00
_cell.angle_gamma   90.00
#
_symmetry.space_group_name_H-M   'P 1'
#
loop_
_entity.id
_entity.type
_entity.pdbx_description
1 polymer ?
#
loop_
_entity_poly.entity_id
_entity_poly.type
_entity_poly.pdbx_seq_one_letter_code
_entity_poly.pdbx_strand_id
1 'polypeptide(L)'
;MATAPFLTRDGDELKLLASVGTTRRQFDLSDRAENLLRDLDYDAPAVVPWVTARALVLAGGATLPEGNDARDVAWNLTGADGGRRASEAELRELATYLRGLAVEDRVLETLREHVRETRLARFLDPDDLGGRSQRMNALNSIAKDL
;
A
#
# COMPACT_ATOMS: atom_id res chain seq x y z
N MET A 1 0.24 -11.96 -20.53
CA MET A 1 -0.72 -11.64 -19.45
C MET A 1 0.07 -11.15 -18.25
N ALA A 2 -0.34 -10.04 -17.64
CA ALA A 2 0.27 -9.59 -16.39
C ALA A 2 -0.17 -10.52 -15.25
N THR A 3 0.79 -11.05 -14.50
CA THR A 3 0.50 -11.95 -13.37
C THR A 3 0.17 -11.12 -12.12
N ALA A 4 -0.86 -11.55 -11.38
CA ALA A 4 -1.29 -10.86 -10.18
C ALA A 4 -0.18 -10.78 -9.11
N PRO A 5 -0.18 -9.75 -8.25
CA PRO A 5 0.69 -9.71 -7.08
C PRO A 5 0.40 -10.89 -6.14
N PHE A 6 1.43 -11.45 -5.51
CA PHE A 6 1.25 -12.53 -4.54
C PHE A 6 2.34 -12.49 -3.46
N LEU A 7 2.04 -13.08 -2.31
CA LEU A 7 2.99 -13.20 -1.21
C LEU A 7 3.90 -14.41 -1.41
N THR A 8 5.17 -14.21 -1.10
CA THR A 8 6.16 -15.27 -0.93
C THR A 8 6.76 -15.18 0.46
N ARG A 9 7.46 -16.23 0.89
CA ARG A 9 8.30 -16.21 2.09
C ARG A 9 9.76 -16.19 1.70
N ASP A 10 10.54 -15.43 2.44
CA ASP A 10 12.00 -15.46 2.45
C ASP A 10 12.46 -15.62 3.90
N GLY A 11 12.77 -16.86 4.29
CA GLY A 11 12.88 -17.23 5.71
C GLY A 11 11.55 -17.04 6.46
N ASP A 12 11.59 -16.26 7.54
CA ASP A 12 10.42 -15.92 8.36
C ASP A 12 9.69 -14.65 7.89
N GLU A 13 10.22 -13.94 6.88
CA GLU A 13 9.67 -12.68 6.41
C GLU A 13 8.70 -12.89 5.24
N LEU A 14 7.54 -12.23 5.30
CA LEU A 14 6.65 -12.13 4.15
C LEU A 14 7.18 -11.09 3.16
N LYS A 15 7.17 -11.46 1.88
CA LYS A 15 7.56 -10.58 0.77
C LYS A 15 6.43 -10.49 -0.23
N LEU A 16 6.29 -9.34 -0.89
CA LEU A 16 5.33 -9.15 -1.96
C LEU A 16 6.05 -9.30 -3.31
N LEU A 17 5.64 -10.27 -4.13
CA LEU A 17 6.11 -10.40 -5.51
C LEU A 17 5.10 -9.75 -6.46
N ALA A 18 5.52 -8.70 -7.15
CA ALA A 18 4.68 -7.93 -8.08
C ALA A 18 5.41 -7.68 -9.42
N SER A 19 4.65 -7.51 -10.50
CA SER A 19 5.22 -7.15 -11.80
C SER A 19 5.34 -5.63 -11.90
N VAL A 20 6.56 -5.13 -12.12
CA VAL A 20 6.85 -3.71 -12.34
C VAL A 20 7.39 -3.56 -13.75
N GLY A 21 6.63 -2.91 -14.63
CA GLY A 21 6.90 -2.91 -16.06
C GLY A 21 6.88 -4.34 -16.62
N THR A 22 8.00 -4.77 -17.20
CA THR A 22 8.16 -6.11 -17.79
C THR A 22 8.81 -7.12 -16.84
N THR A 23 9.20 -6.73 -15.63
CA THR A 23 10.00 -7.55 -14.72
C THR A 23 9.24 -7.89 -13.44
N ARG A 24 9.42 -9.12 -12.92
CA ARG A 24 8.97 -9.49 -11.57
C ARG A 24 9.97 -9.00 -10.53
N ARG A 25 9.47 -8.28 -9.53
CA ARG A 25 10.29 -7.69 -8.47
C ARG A 25 9.73 -8.12 -7.11
N GLN A 26 10.63 -8.36 -6.17
CA GLN A 26 10.31 -8.69 -4.78
C GLN A 26 10.39 -7.42 -3.93
N PHE A 27 9.34 -7.17 -3.18
CA PHE A 27 9.21 -6.04 -2.28
C PHE A 27 9.33 -6.52 -0.85
N ASP A 28 10.06 -5.76 -0.06
CA ASP A 28 10.07 -5.86 1.39
C ASP A 28 8.78 -5.24 1.93
N LEU A 29 8.18 -5.91 2.92
CA LEU A 29 7.02 -5.40 3.63
C LEU A 29 7.49 -4.74 4.92
N SER A 30 6.93 -3.57 5.24
CA SER A 30 7.06 -3.01 6.59
C SER A 30 6.31 -3.88 7.61
N ASP A 31 6.73 -3.87 8.87
CA ASP A 31 6.06 -4.60 9.95
C ASP A 31 4.55 -4.33 10.01
N ARG A 32 4.12 -3.08 9.80
CA ARG A 32 2.69 -2.72 9.78
C ARG A 32 1.94 -3.33 8.59
N ALA A 33 2.57 -3.37 7.42
CA ALA A 33 1.98 -3.98 6.23
C ALA A 33 1.90 -5.50 6.39
N GLU A 34 2.92 -6.12 6.98
CA GLU A 34 2.91 -7.54 7.29
C GLU A 34 1.80 -7.89 8.29
N ASN A 35 1.67 -7.12 9.37
CA ASN A 35 0.62 -7.32 10.36
C ASN A 35 -0.78 -7.16 9.74
N LEU A 36 -1.01 -6.14 8.90
CA LEU A 36 -2.28 -6.00 8.17
C LEU A 36 -2.59 -7.26 7.36
N LEU A 37 -1.62 -7.79 6.64
CA LEU A 37 -1.82 -8.98 5.80
C LEU A 37 -2.11 -10.22 6.66
N ARG A 38 -1.39 -10.40 7.77
CA ARG A 38 -1.64 -11.49 8.73
C ARG A 38 -3.02 -11.39 9.38
N ASP A 39 -3.45 -10.20 9.77
CA ASP A 39 -4.78 -9.95 10.35
C ASP A 39 -5.91 -10.25 9.34
N LEU A 40 -5.61 -10.08 8.05
CA LEU A 40 -6.49 -10.45 6.94
C LEU A 40 -6.35 -11.93 6.51
N ASP A 41 -5.68 -12.76 7.31
CA ASP A 41 -5.47 -14.19 7.08
C ASP A 41 -4.73 -14.50 5.76
N TYR A 42 -3.84 -13.60 5.35
CA TYR A 42 -2.92 -13.89 4.26
C TYR A 42 -1.73 -14.70 4.75
N ASP A 43 -1.47 -15.82 4.08
CA ASP A 43 -0.22 -16.59 4.20
C ASP A 43 0.40 -16.83 2.82
N ALA A 44 1.71 -17.08 2.77
CA ALA A 44 2.38 -17.39 1.51
C ALA A 44 2.18 -18.87 1.12
N PRO A 45 1.86 -19.19 -0.14
CA PRO A 45 1.59 -18.26 -1.24
C PRO A 45 0.11 -17.83 -1.29
N ALA A 46 -0.14 -16.53 -1.23
CA ALA A 46 -1.49 -15.95 -1.43
C ALA A 46 -1.47 -14.84 -2.46
N VAL A 47 -2.46 -14.85 -3.35
CA VAL A 47 -2.67 -13.77 -4.34
C VAL A 47 -3.18 -12.53 -3.62
N VAL A 48 -2.45 -11.43 -3.74
CA VAL A 48 -2.80 -10.12 -3.18
C VAL A 48 -3.56 -9.31 -4.22
N PRO A 49 -4.76 -8.79 -3.91
CA PRO A 49 -5.48 -7.90 -4.81
C PRO A 49 -4.62 -6.72 -5.24
N TRP A 50 -4.69 -6.36 -6.52
CA TRP A 50 -3.90 -5.26 -7.07
C TRP A 50 -4.14 -3.93 -6.33
N VAL A 51 -5.39 -3.67 -5.93
CA VAL A 51 -5.73 -2.47 -5.13
C VAL A 51 -4.95 -2.41 -3.82
N THR A 52 -4.79 -3.56 -3.15
CA THR A 52 -4.04 -3.71 -1.91
C THR A 52 -2.55 -3.55 -2.17
N ALA A 53 -2.00 -4.27 -3.15
CA ALA A 53 -0.59 -4.18 -3.49
C ALA A 53 -0.16 -2.75 -3.86
N ARG A 54 -0.93 -2.06 -4.70
CA ARG A 54 -0.63 -0.68 -5.10
C ARG A 54 -0.74 0.31 -3.94
N ALA A 55 -1.74 0.16 -3.08
CA ALA A 55 -1.89 0.98 -1.89
C ALA A 55 -0.71 0.79 -0.92
N LEU A 56 -0.27 -0.46 -0.71
CA LEU A 56 0.91 -0.76 0.11
C LEU A 56 2.17 -0.10 -0.47
N VAL A 57 2.39 -0.16 -1.78
CA VAL A 57 3.54 0.52 -2.42
C VAL A 57 3.47 2.03 -2.22
N LEU A 58 2.35 2.67 -2.55
CA LEU A 58 2.18 4.12 -2.44
C LEU A 58 2.29 4.64 -0.99
N ALA A 59 1.81 3.86 -0.03
CA ALA A 59 1.88 4.20 1.39
C ALA A 59 3.25 3.89 2.03
N GLY A 60 4.20 3.30 1.28
CA GLY A 60 5.50 2.86 1.79
C GLY A 60 5.43 1.59 2.65
N GLY A 61 4.31 0.86 2.60
CA GLY A 61 4.14 -0.44 3.25
C GLY A 61 4.83 -1.59 2.51
N ALA A 62 5.04 -1.45 1.19
CA ALA A 62 5.79 -2.36 0.37
C ALA A 62 6.85 -1.59 -0.44
N THR A 63 8.13 -1.91 -0.28
CA THR A 63 9.24 -1.15 -0.90
C THR A 63 10.21 -2.07 -1.61
N LEU A 64 10.80 -1.59 -2.71
CA LEU A 64 11.92 -2.29 -3.34
C LEU A 64 13.22 -1.98 -2.57
N PRO A 65 14.10 -2.97 -2.34
CA PRO A 65 15.36 -2.77 -1.61
C PRO A 65 16.31 -1.79 -2.31
N GLU A 66 16.19 -1.62 -3.63
CA GLU A 66 17.07 -0.78 -4.45
C GLU A 66 16.77 0.73 -4.35
N GLY A 67 15.87 1.18 -3.45
CA GLY A 67 15.63 2.61 -3.19
C GLY A 67 14.84 3.35 -4.28
N ASN A 68 13.92 2.66 -4.97
CA ASN A 68 13.14 3.22 -6.08
C ASN A 68 12.06 4.21 -5.60
N ASP A 69 11.69 5.16 -6.47
CA ASP A 69 10.57 6.06 -6.22
C ASP A 69 9.24 5.29 -6.19
N ALA A 70 8.50 5.40 -5.09
CA ALA A 70 7.25 4.67 -4.88
C ALA A 70 6.17 5.03 -5.91
N ARG A 71 6.16 6.27 -6.42
CA ARG A 71 5.22 6.72 -7.45
C ARG A 71 5.49 6.02 -8.76
N ASP A 72 6.76 6.01 -9.19
CA ASP A 72 7.18 5.38 -10.43
C ASP A 72 6.93 3.87 -10.39
N VAL A 73 7.22 3.23 -9.26
CA VAL A 73 6.96 1.81 -9.07
C VAL A 73 5.46 1.51 -9.08
N ALA A 74 4.65 2.30 -8.38
CA ALA A 74 3.19 2.12 -8.35
C ALA A 74 2.52 2.39 -9.70
N TRP A 75 3.07 3.31 -10.51
CA TRP A 75 2.60 3.57 -11.87
C TRP A 75 2.89 2.39 -12.79
N ASN A 76 4.08 1.80 -12.67
CA ASN A 76 4.50 0.65 -13.46
C ASN A 76 3.99 -0.69 -12.90
N LEU A 77 3.24 -0.68 -11.79
CA LEU A 77 2.72 -1.89 -11.15
C LEU A 77 1.57 -2.48 -11.98
N THR A 78 1.81 -3.66 -12.56
CA THR A 78 0.81 -4.37 -13.37
C THR A 78 0.15 -5.51 -12.60
N GLY A 79 -0.90 -6.10 -13.19
CA GLY A 79 -1.62 -7.25 -12.61
C GLY A 79 -3.06 -6.97 -12.18
N ALA A 80 -3.62 -5.80 -12.50
CA ALA A 80 -5.02 -5.47 -12.23
C ALA A 80 -6.00 -6.40 -12.98
N ASP A 81 -5.65 -6.81 -14.20
CA ASP A 81 -6.53 -7.59 -15.09
C ASP A 81 -6.50 -9.10 -14.86
N GLY A 82 -5.58 -9.60 -14.03
CA GLY A 82 -5.33 -11.04 -13.86
C GLY A 82 -5.52 -11.56 -12.44
N GLY A 83 -6.08 -10.76 -11.54
CA GLY A 83 -5.99 -11.00 -10.09
C GLY A 83 -7.31 -11.22 -9.35
N ARG A 84 -7.15 -11.56 -8.07
CA ARG A 84 -8.20 -11.60 -7.05
C ARG A 84 -8.73 -10.18 -6.80
N ARG A 85 -10.06 -10.03 -6.72
CA ARG A 85 -10.68 -8.79 -6.24
C ARG A 85 -10.65 -8.76 -4.71
N ALA A 86 -10.33 -7.60 -4.15
CA ALA A 86 -10.45 -7.38 -2.71
C ALA A 86 -11.93 -7.44 -2.31
N SER A 87 -12.21 -8.20 -1.25
CA SER A 87 -13.46 -8.21 -0.52
C SER A 87 -13.67 -6.89 0.24
N GLU A 88 -14.90 -6.64 0.70
CA GLU A 88 -15.20 -5.44 1.47
C GLU A 88 -14.52 -5.40 2.83
N ALA A 89 -14.29 -6.56 3.46
CA ALA A 89 -13.53 -6.65 4.71
C ALA A 89 -12.07 -6.23 4.50
N GLU A 90 -11.42 -6.75 3.45
CA GLU A 90 -10.04 -6.37 3.11
C GLU A 90 -9.91 -4.88 2.77
N LEU A 91 -10.88 -4.32 2.05
CA LEU A 91 -10.89 -2.89 1.74
C LEU A 91 -11.09 -2.02 2.99
N ARG A 92 -11.89 -2.48 3.96
CA ARG A 92 -12.11 -1.78 5.22
C ARG A 92 -10.85 -1.77 6.08
N GLU A 93 -10.18 -2.91 6.24
CA GLU A 93 -8.93 -2.97 7.01
C GLU A 93 -7.80 -2.21 6.32
N LEU A 94 -7.71 -2.28 4.98
CA LEU A 94 -6.78 -1.45 4.22
C LEU A 94 -7.05 0.04 4.41
N ALA A 95 -8.32 0.48 4.43
CA ALA A 95 -8.68 1.86 4.74
C ALA A 95 -8.23 2.27 6.16
N THR A 96 -8.47 1.42 7.16
CA THR A 96 -8.00 1.63 8.54
C THR A 96 -6.48 1.77 8.60
N TYR A 97 -5.76 0.86 7.95
CA TYR A 97 -4.31 0.91 7.82
C TYR A 97 -3.84 2.24 7.23
N LEU A 98 -4.41 2.67 6.10
CA LEU A 98 -4.01 3.89 5.41
C LEU A 98 -4.25 5.16 6.26
N ARG A 99 -5.36 5.24 7.01
CA ARG A 99 -5.63 6.34 7.94
C ARG A 99 -4.57 6.46 9.05
N GLY A 100 -3.99 5.35 9.46
CA GLY A 100 -2.96 5.32 10.50
C GLY A 100 -1.62 5.91 10.06
N LEU A 101 -1.39 6.05 8.75
CA LEU A 101 -0.08 6.38 8.20
C LEU A 101 0.12 7.87 7.93
N ALA A 102 1.40 8.25 7.87
CA ALA A 102 1.84 9.52 7.35
C ALA A 102 2.58 9.25 6.05
N VAL A 103 1.91 9.50 4.93
CA VAL A 103 2.42 9.17 3.60
C VAL A 103 3.38 10.27 3.15
N GLU A 104 4.40 9.91 2.39
CA GLU A 104 5.31 10.90 1.84
C GLU A 104 4.56 11.89 0.94
N ASP A 105 4.78 13.19 1.11
CA ASP A 105 3.95 14.23 0.48
C ASP A 105 3.95 14.13 -1.06
N ARG A 106 5.06 13.68 -1.67
CA ARG A 106 5.17 13.51 -3.14
C ARG A 106 4.28 12.41 -3.73
N VAL A 107 3.92 11.39 -2.94
CA VAL A 107 3.08 10.25 -3.37
C VAL A 107 1.64 10.38 -2.90
N LEU A 108 1.35 11.34 -2.02
CA LEU A 108 0.04 11.52 -1.41
C LEU A 108 -1.07 11.68 -2.45
N GLU A 109 -0.88 12.55 -3.45
CA GLU A 109 -1.94 12.77 -4.45
C GLU A 109 -2.18 11.53 -5.31
N THR A 110 -1.13 10.79 -5.68
CA THR A 110 -1.27 9.52 -6.41
C THR A 110 -1.99 8.46 -5.56
N LEU A 111 -1.77 8.43 -4.25
CA LEU A 111 -2.55 7.57 -3.35
C LEU A 111 -4.01 8.00 -3.28
N ARG A 112 -4.29 9.30 -3.23
CA ARG A 112 -5.67 9.83 -3.26
C ARG A 112 -6.40 9.47 -4.54
N GLU A 113 -5.76 9.66 -5.69
CA GLU A 113 -6.28 9.23 -6.99
C GLU A 113 -6.57 7.73 -6.98
N HIS A 114 -5.65 6.90 -6.49
CA HIS A 114 -5.86 5.45 -6.38
C HIS A 114 -7.05 5.09 -5.47
N VAL A 115 -7.27 5.83 -4.37
CA VAL A 115 -8.46 5.65 -3.53
C VAL A 115 -9.73 6.03 -4.30
N ARG A 116 -9.74 7.20 -4.97
CA ARG A 116 -10.89 7.71 -5.76
C ARG A 116 -11.30 6.75 -6.88
N GLU A 117 -10.33 6.17 -7.56
CA GLU A 117 -10.57 5.32 -8.74
C GLU A 117 -10.93 3.87 -8.39
N THR A 118 -10.83 3.48 -7.11
CA THR A 118 -11.06 2.10 -6.67
C THR A 118 -12.23 1.99 -5.68
N ARG A 119 -12.58 0.76 -5.32
CA ARG A 119 -13.62 0.52 -4.30
C ARG A 119 -13.21 0.98 -2.89
N LEU A 120 -11.96 1.42 -2.69
CA LEU A 120 -11.50 2.00 -1.43
C LEU A 120 -12.24 3.29 -1.07
N ALA A 121 -12.65 4.10 -2.06
CA ALA A 121 -13.42 5.33 -1.83
C ALA A 121 -14.72 5.12 -1.02
N ARG A 122 -15.23 3.88 -0.92
CA ARG A 122 -16.39 3.55 -0.09
C ARG A 122 -16.10 3.53 1.42
N PHE A 123 -14.83 3.34 1.79
CA PHE A 123 -14.40 3.13 3.17
C PHE A 123 -13.41 4.19 3.66
N LEU A 124 -12.78 4.91 2.72
CA LEU A 124 -11.79 5.94 2.97
C LEU A 124 -12.06 7.15 2.08
N ASP A 125 -12.25 8.30 2.71
CA ASP A 125 -12.21 9.57 1.98
C ASP A 125 -10.74 9.85 1.59
N PRO A 126 -10.43 10.10 0.30
CA PRO A 126 -9.09 10.48 -0.12
C PRO A 126 -8.53 11.68 0.67
N ASP A 127 -9.37 12.61 1.09
CA ASP A 127 -8.94 13.82 1.79
C ASP A 127 -8.60 13.53 3.27
N ASP A 128 -9.03 12.38 3.82
CA ASP A 128 -8.59 11.88 5.14
C ASP A 128 -7.10 11.46 5.14
N LEU A 129 -6.51 11.25 3.96
CA LEU A 129 -5.10 10.87 3.84
C LEU A 129 -4.20 12.08 4.13
N GLY A 130 -3.32 11.91 5.12
CA GLY A 130 -2.38 12.94 5.55
C GLY A 130 -0.95 12.71 5.05
N GLY A 131 -0.33 13.80 4.60
CA GLY A 131 1.10 13.84 4.30
C GLY A 131 1.96 13.95 5.56
N ARG A 132 3.22 13.54 5.49
CA ARG A 132 4.20 13.68 6.60
C ARG A 132 4.32 15.11 7.07
N SER A 133 4.38 16.07 6.15
CA SER A 133 4.50 17.50 6.48
C SER A 133 3.27 18.01 7.25
N GLN A 134 2.06 17.61 6.86
CA GLN A 134 0.83 17.97 7.60
C GLN A 134 0.83 17.41 9.02
N ARG A 135 1.22 16.14 9.19
CA ARG A 135 1.23 15.51 10.51
C ARG A 135 2.27 16.13 11.44
N MET A 136 3.43 16.51 10.90
CA MET A 136 4.46 17.19 11.68
C MET A 136 4.04 18.61 12.07
N ASN A 137 3.35 19.33 11.19
CA ASN A 137 2.78 20.65 11.52
C ASN A 137 1.71 20.56 12.62
N ALA A 138 0.84 19.55 12.58
CA ALA A 138 -0.16 19.33 13.62
C ALA A 138 0.47 19.08 15.00
N LEU A 139 1.54 18.27 15.05
CA LEU A 139 2.30 18.02 16.28
C LEU A 139 2.98 19.29 16.82
N ASN A 140 3.59 20.08 15.92
CA ASN A 140 4.22 21.35 16.30
C ASN A 140 3.22 22.40 16.81
N SER A 141 2.00 22.41 16.29
CA SER A 141 0.94 23.29 16.81
C SER A 141 0.51 22.90 18.22
N ILE A 142 0.34 21.60 18.49
CA ILE A 142 0.01 21.11 19.85
C ILE A 142 1.11 21.46 20.85
N ALA A 143 2.39 21.35 20.44
CA ALA A 143 3.52 21.67 21.31
C ALA A 143 3.70 23.17 21.60
N LYS A 144 3.10 24.06 20.79
CA LYS A 144 3.12 25.51 21.01
C LYS A 144 2.01 26.01 21.94
N ASP A 145 0.95 25.21 22.11
CA ASP A 145 -0.19 25.52 22.97
C ASP A 145 -0.04 24.93 24.40
N LEU A 146 1.14 24.39 24.73
CA LEU A 146 1.55 23.89 26.05
C LEU A 146 2.59 24.83 26.68
#